data_AF-A0A3D4FLE2-F1
#
_entry.id   AF-A0A3D4FLE2-F1
#
_cell.length_a   1.000
_cell.length_b   1.000
_cell.length_c   1.000
_cell.angle_alpha   90.00
_cell.angle_beta   90.00
_cell.angle_gamma   90.00
#
_symmetry.space_group_name_H-M   'P 1'
#
loop_
_entity.id
_entity.type
_entity.pdbx_description
1 polymer ?
#
loop_
_entity_poly.entity_id
_entity_poly.type
_entity_poly.pdbx_seq_one_letter_code
_entity_poly.pdbx_strand_id
1 'polypeptide(L)' 'KSTVSKASDDVKQPLTEGDLTSLCRVIESKLKSMNRDLTSSYEVFGLIIIILKQEGFSKVADGYCKGAY' A
#
# COMPACT_ATOMS: atom_id res chain seq x y z
N LYS A 1 7.26 -12.78 -6.02
CA LYS A 1 7.61 -11.35 -6.20
C LYS A 1 6.34 -10.53 -6.03
N SER A 2 6.28 -9.68 -5.00
CA SER A 2 5.07 -8.94 -4.60
C SER A 2 4.73 -7.84 -5.61
N THR A 3 3.44 -7.59 -5.82
CA THR A 3 2.90 -6.58 -6.76
C THR A 3 3.35 -5.15 -6.43
N VAL A 4 3.63 -4.87 -5.16
CA VAL A 4 4.13 -3.56 -4.72
C VAL A 4 5.58 -3.31 -5.16
N SER A 5 6.44 -4.33 -5.17
CA SER A 5 7.82 -4.18 -5.68
C SER A 5 7.83 -3.87 -7.18
N LYS A 6 6.91 -4.46 -7.95
CA LYS A 6 6.78 -4.17 -9.38
C LYS A 6 6.32 -2.73 -9.62
N ALA A 7 5.36 -2.24 -8.84
CA ALA A 7 4.89 -0.86 -8.94
C ALA A 7 6.03 0.13 -8.61
N SER A 8 6.86 -0.16 -7.60
CA SER A 8 8.00 0.68 -7.24
C SER A 8 9.03 0.86 -8.37
N ASP A 9 9.41 -0.23 -9.02
CA ASP A 9 10.36 -0.21 -10.14
C ASP A 9 9.82 0.62 -11.32
N ASP A 10 8.50 0.55 -11.56
CA ASP A 10 7.84 1.23 -12.68
C ASP A 10 7.80 2.76 -12.52
N VAL A 11 7.63 3.27 -11.29
CA VAL A 11 7.53 4.73 -11.03
C VAL A 11 8.85 5.42 -10.71
N LYS A 12 9.99 4.72 -10.80
CA LYS A 12 11.34 5.23 -10.43
C LYS A 12 11.39 5.84 -9.01
N GLN A 13 10.50 5.42 -8.13
CA GLN A 13 10.52 5.78 -6.72
C GLN A 13 10.85 4.48 -5.96
N PRO A 14 12.13 4.27 -5.60
CA PRO A 14 12.55 3.04 -4.94
C PRO A 14 11.87 2.94 -3.58
N LEU A 15 11.00 1.94 -3.43
CA LEU A 15 10.55 1.42 -2.16
C LEU A 15 11.60 0.43 -1.72
N THR A 16 12.30 0.75 -0.64
CA THR A 16 13.18 -0.22 -0.03
C THR A 16 12.34 -1.31 0.65
N GLU A 17 12.93 -2.48 0.90
CA GLU A 17 12.27 -3.52 1.71
C GLU A 17 11.91 -3.00 3.12
N GLY A 18 12.66 -2.01 3.63
CA GLY A 18 12.35 -1.31 4.88
C GLY A 18 11.06 -0.49 4.80
N ASP A 19 10.87 0.27 3.72
CA ASP A 19 9.65 1.04 3.48
C ASP A 19 8.42 0.13 3.34
N LEU A 20 8.57 -0.97 2.59
CA LEU A 20 7.53 -2.01 2.46
C LEU A 20 7.16 -2.62 3.82
N THR A 21 8.16 -2.94 4.63
CA THR A 21 7.94 -3.52 5.97
C THR A 21 7.23 -2.53 6.89
N SER A 22 7.61 -1.25 6.83
CA SER A 22 6.97 -0.18 7.59
C SER A 22 5.52 0.01 7.16
N LEU A 23 5.26 0.08 5.84
CA LEU A 23 3.92 0.17 5.27
C LEU A 23 3.03 -1.01 5.69
N CYS A 24 3.53 -2.24 5.60
CA CYS A 24 2.81 -3.43 6.05
C CYS A 24 2.42 -3.34 7.53
N ARG A 25 3.33 -2.90 8.41
CA ARG A 25 3.02 -2.70 9.84
C ARG A 25 1.95 -1.64 10.06
N VAL A 26 2.00 -0.54 9.33
CA VAL A 26 1.01 0.54 9.44
C VAL A 26 -0.37 0.04 8.97
N ILE A 27 -0.41 -0.68 7.85
CA ILE A 27 -1.66 -1.29 7.32
C ILE A 27 -2.23 -2.30 8.31
N GLU A 28 -1.42 -3.22 8.84
CA GLU A 28 -1.86 -4.19 9.85
C GLU A 28 -2.37 -3.52 11.12
N SER A 29 -1.69 -2.47 11.59
CA SER A 29 -2.11 -1.70 12.76
C SER A 29 -3.45 -1.01 12.52
N LYS A 30 -3.66 -0.43 11.33
CA LYS A 30 -4.93 0.20 10.94
C LYS A 30 -6.06 -0.82 10.82
N LEU A 31 -5.80 -1.99 10.24
CA LEU A 31 -6.79 -3.06 10.13
C LEU A 31 -7.18 -3.60 11.52
N LYS A 32 -6.21 -3.78 12.42
CA LYS A 32 -6.47 -4.15 13.82
C LYS A 32 -7.26 -3.07 14.55
N SER A 33 -6.99 -1.79 14.31
CA SER A 33 -7.73 -0.70 14.97
C SER A 33 -9.15 -0.52 14.45
N MET A 34 -9.44 -0.96 13.22
CA MET A 34 -10.80 -0.98 12.68
C MET A 34 -11.71 -1.98 13.41
N ASN A 35 -11.14 -2.97 14.11
CA ASN A 35 -11.86 -3.94 14.96
C ASN A 35 -13.09 -4.56 14.25
N ARG A 36 -12.89 -4.95 12.98
CA ARG A 36 -13.91 -5.56 12.12
C ARG A 36 -13.53 -7.00 11.80
N ASP A 37 -14.49 -7.91 11.93
CA ASP A 37 -14.35 -9.33 11.57
C ASP A 37 -14.16 -9.55 10.06
N LEU A 38 -14.76 -8.69 9.24
CA LEU A 38 -14.72 -8.77 7.78
C LEU A 38 -14.39 -7.39 7.20
N THR A 39 -13.36 -7.35 6.35
CA THR A 39 -12.98 -6.16 5.58
C THR A 39 -12.93 -6.56 4.11
N SER A 40 -13.59 -5.77 3.26
CA SER A 40 -13.61 -6.05 1.82
C SER A 40 -12.23 -5.82 1.20
N SER A 41 -11.87 -6.59 0.18
CA SER A 41 -10.61 -6.40 -0.57
C SER A 41 -10.49 -4.98 -1.15
N TYR A 42 -11.61 -4.35 -1.51
CA TYR A 42 -11.65 -2.95 -1.96
C TYR A 42 -11.35 -1.95 -0.83
N GLU A 43 -11.81 -2.21 0.39
CA GLU A 43 -11.48 -1.38 1.55
C GLU A 43 -10.00 -1.48 1.88
N VAL A 44 -9.44 -2.70 1.88
CA VAL A 44 -8.00 -2.90 2.07
C VAL A 44 -7.21 -2.16 0.99
N PHE A 45 -7.64 -2.25 -0.27
CA PHE A 45 -7.00 -1.56 -1.38
C PHE A 45 -7.02 -0.02 -1.22
N GLY A 46 -8.18 0.55 -0.87
CA GLY A 46 -8.30 1.98 -0.59
C GLY A 46 -7.44 2.43 0.60
N LEU A 47 -7.34 1.60 1.63
CA LEU A 47 -6.56 1.86 2.83
C LEU A 47 -5.06 1.86 2.53
N ILE A 48 -4.59 0.95 1.68
CA ILE A 48 -3.22 0.92 1.15
C ILE A 48 -2.91 2.22 0.38
N ILE A 49 -3.80 2.66 -0.51
CA ILE A 49 -3.62 3.91 -1.28
C ILE A 49 -3.55 5.12 -0.36
N ILE A 50 -4.41 5.20 0.66
CA ILE A 50 -4.42 6.30 1.62
C ILE A 50 -3.09 6.36 2.39
N ILE A 51 -2.62 5.21 2.90
CA ILE A 51 -1.37 5.15 3.66
C ILE A 51 -0.18 5.53 2.76
N LEU A 52 -0.11 4.99 1.54
CA LEU A 52 0.94 5.35 0.58
C LEU A 52 0.96 6.87 0.30
N LYS A 53 -0.20 7.51 0.15
CA LYS A 53 -0.28 8.96 -0.04
C LYS A 53 0.13 9.74 1.21
N GLN A 54 -0.24 9.27 2.41
CA GLN A 54 0.10 9.92 3.68
C GLN A 54 1.60 9.91 3.95
N GLU A 55 2.27 8.81 3.61
CA GLU A 55 3.71 8.63 3.77
C GLU A 55 4.54 9.29 2.64
N GLY A 56 3.90 10.02 1.72
CA GLY A 56 4.57 10.75 0.63
C GLY A 56 4.87 9.90 -0.62
N PHE A 57 4.43 8.64 -0.66
CA PHE A 57 4.55 7.73 -1.81
C PHE A 57 3.40 7.88 -2.81
N SER A 58 2.96 9.12 -3.08
CA SER A 58 1.82 9.41 -3.94
C SER A 58 1.96 8.84 -5.36
N LYS A 59 3.18 8.75 -5.91
CA LYS A 59 3.43 8.16 -7.23
C LYS A 59 3.30 6.63 -7.21
N VAL A 60 3.76 5.99 -6.14
CA VAL A 60 3.55 4.55 -5.93
C VAL A 60 2.07 4.25 -5.77
N ALA A 61 1.34 5.07 -5.00
CA ALA A 61 -0.11 4.93 -4.86
C ALA A 61 -0.82 4.99 -6.24
N ASP A 62 -0.38 5.90 -7.12
CA ASP A 62 -0.92 6.03 -8.49
C ASP A 62 -0.59 4.80 -9.35
N GLY A 63 0.66 4.32 -9.29
CA GLY A 63 1.08 3.09 -9.99
C GLY A 63 0.36 1.84 -9.49
N TYR A 64 0.16 1.72 -8.18
CA TYR A 64 -0.60 0.65 -7.56
C TYR A 64 -2.08 0.68 -7.99
N CYS A 65 -2.66 1.88 -8.10
CA CYS A 65 -4.03 2.06 -8.60
C CYS A 65 -4.16 1.69 -10.09
N LYS A 66 -3.15 2.00 -10.91
CA LYS A 66 -3.13 1.68 -12.35
C LYS A 66 -2.86 0.21 -12.65
N GLY A 67 -2.02 -0.47 -11.87
CA GLY A 67 -1.67 -1.88 -12.05
C GLY A 67 -2.70 -2.87 -11.50
N ALA A 68 -3.79 -2.38 -10.89
CA ALA A 68 -4.90 -3.20 -10.40
C ALA A 68 -6.00 -3.45 -11.45
N TYR A 69 -5.84 -2.91 -12.66
CA TYR A 69 -6.67 -3.18 -13.84
C TYR A 69 -5.97 -4.17 -14.80
#